data_AF-A0A9W8HGG1-F1
#
_entry.id   AF-A0A9W8HGG1-F1
#
_cell.length_a   1.000
_cell.length_b   1.000
_cell.length_c   1.000
_cell.angle_alpha   90.00
_cell.angle_beta   90.00
_cell.angle_gamma   90.00
#
_symmetry.space_group_name_H-M   'P 1'
#
loop_
_entity.id
_entity.type
_entity.pdbx_description
1 polymer ?
#
loop_
_entity_poly.entity_id
_entity_poly.type
_entity_poly.pdbx_seq_one_letter_code
_entity_poly.pdbx_strand_id
1 'polypeptide(L)'
;APLECLEHTVLTGLHMAAAIGVDAMFDLIKRLPRLTELSLSRVKFEDTPRTYELPSASDFVVEPLNTRLRDVAVAFERKCDFAELGVQATAHLLLRIPTLARLASSAFQLHAYEGFFEALVQQYPRLAQVVFLRHKP
;
A
#
# COMPACT_ATOMS: atom_id res chain seq x y z
N ALA A 1 10.17 -20.48 13.61
CA ALA A 1 11.61 -20.68 13.86
C ALA A 1 12.42 -21.00 12.59
N PRO A 2 12.45 -20.12 11.57
CA PRO A 2 13.66 -20.07 10.70
C PRO A 2 14.26 -18.66 10.55
N LEU A 3 13.69 -17.64 11.20
CA LEU A 3 14.11 -16.25 11.02
C LEU A 3 15.20 -15.79 12.02
N GLU A 4 15.60 -16.65 12.95
CA GLU A 4 16.54 -16.31 14.03
C GLU A 4 18.01 -16.25 13.59
N CYS A 5 18.34 -16.52 12.32
CA CYS A 5 19.71 -16.54 11.81
C CYS A 5 20.02 -15.48 10.72
N LEU A 6 19.15 -14.50 10.51
CA LEU A 6 19.40 -13.43 9.51
C LEU A 6 20.09 -12.23 10.17
N GLU A 7 21.37 -12.36 10.52
CA GLU A 7 22.13 -11.24 11.11
C GLU A 7 22.51 -10.16 10.07
N HIS A 8 22.62 -10.51 8.77
CA HIS A 8 23.11 -9.58 7.73
C HIS A 8 22.48 -9.74 6.33
N THR A 9 21.16 -9.87 6.23
CA THR A 9 20.46 -9.69 4.94
C THR A 9 19.96 -8.26 4.81
N VAL A 10 20.56 -7.49 3.90
CA VAL A 10 19.97 -6.23 3.44
C VAL A 10 18.88 -6.59 2.44
N LEU A 11 17.71 -6.98 2.97
CA LEU A 11 16.54 -7.27 2.13
C LEU A 11 16.10 -5.96 1.45
N THR A 12 16.37 -5.84 0.16
CA THR A 12 15.98 -4.69 -0.67
C THR A 12 14.67 -4.95 -1.41
N GLY A 13 14.39 -6.21 -1.78
CA GLY A 13 13.15 -6.64 -2.41
C GLY A 13 12.49 -7.78 -1.66
N LEU A 14 11.17 -7.73 -1.51
CA LEU A 14 10.35 -8.80 -0.93
C LEU A 14 9.15 -9.06 -1.84
N HIS A 15 9.08 -10.27 -2.36
CA HIS A 15 7.94 -10.75 -3.16
C HIS A 15 7.33 -11.95 -2.45
N MET A 16 6.05 -11.86 -2.11
CA MET A 16 5.37 -12.89 -1.35
C MET A 16 3.91 -13.05 -1.77
N ALA A 17 3.51 -14.31 -1.96
CA ALA A 17 2.12 -14.71 -2.14
C ALA A 17 1.64 -15.35 -0.84
N ALA A 18 1.18 -14.53 0.10
CA ALA A 18 0.74 -14.97 1.40
C ALA A 18 -0.56 -14.27 1.80
N ALA A 19 -1.45 -15.06 2.37
CA ALA A 19 -2.67 -14.62 3.02
C ALA A 19 -2.32 -13.79 4.27
N ILE A 20 -2.06 -12.49 4.11
CA ILE A 20 -1.78 -11.58 5.23
C ILE A 20 -2.85 -10.51 5.32
N GLY A 21 -3.16 -10.07 6.55
CA GLY A 21 -4.03 -8.92 6.77
C GLY A 21 -3.39 -7.60 6.29
N VAL A 22 -4.21 -6.58 6.03
CA VAL A 22 -3.72 -5.23 5.71
C VAL A 22 -2.86 -4.65 6.84
N ASP A 23 -3.25 -4.88 8.10
CA ASP A 23 -2.48 -4.40 9.26
C ASP A 23 -1.11 -5.10 9.34
N ALA A 24 -1.09 -6.43 9.09
CA ALA A 24 0.15 -7.18 9.00
C ALA A 24 1.06 -6.69 7.85
N MET A 25 0.48 -6.24 6.73
CA MET A 25 1.23 -5.60 5.65
C MET A 25 1.88 -4.29 6.13
N PHE A 26 1.15 -3.42 6.84
CA PHE A 26 1.73 -2.18 7.38
C PHE A 26 2.82 -2.43 8.42
N ASP A 27 2.63 -3.43 9.29
CA ASP A 27 3.64 -3.82 10.27
C ASP A 27 4.88 -4.41 9.60
N LEU A 28 4.71 -5.19 8.53
CA LEU A 28 5.82 -5.68 7.71
C LEU A 28 6.64 -4.53 7.12
N ILE A 29 5.98 -3.50 6.56
CA ILE A 29 6.64 -2.31 6.00
C ILE A 29 7.48 -1.59 7.07
N LYS A 30 6.94 -1.41 8.29
CA LYS A 30 7.65 -0.77 9.40
C LYS A 30 8.86 -1.57 9.88
N ARG A 31 8.76 -2.90 9.88
CA ARG A 31 9.82 -3.81 10.35
C ARG A 31 10.96 -3.97 9.33
N LEU A 32 10.74 -3.60 8.08
CA LEU A 32 11.71 -3.72 6.99
C LEU A 32 12.07 -2.32 6.42
N PRO A 33 12.67 -1.41 7.21
CA PRO A 33 12.87 -0.02 6.82
C PRO A 33 13.85 0.18 5.65
N ARG A 34 14.64 -0.85 5.32
CA ARG A 34 15.59 -0.82 4.20
C ARG A 34 15.01 -1.35 2.89
N LEU A 35 13.78 -1.87 2.91
CA LEU A 35 13.12 -2.41 1.73
C LEU A 35 12.83 -1.29 0.73
N THR A 36 13.21 -1.50 -0.52
CA THR A 36 12.96 -0.58 -1.65
C THR A 36 11.85 -1.09 -2.55
N GLU A 37 11.64 -2.41 -2.60
CA GLU A 37 10.64 -3.07 -3.43
C GLU A 37 9.80 -4.04 -2.59
N LEU A 38 8.47 -3.92 -2.67
CA LEU A 38 7.53 -4.80 -1.99
C LEU A 38 6.45 -5.26 -2.97
N SER A 39 6.28 -6.58 -3.08
CA SER A 39 5.19 -7.19 -3.83
C SER A 39 4.45 -8.19 -2.94
N LEU A 40 3.18 -7.93 -2.72
CA LEU A 40 2.30 -8.77 -1.93
C LEU A 40 1.08 -9.14 -2.75
N SER A 41 0.78 -10.43 -2.80
CA SER A 41 -0.47 -10.92 -3.35
C SER A 41 -1.28 -11.66 -2.29
N ARG A 42 -2.61 -11.60 -2.40
CA ARG A 42 -3.59 -12.17 -1.47
C ARG A 42 -3.66 -11.44 -0.13
N VAL A 43 -3.53 -10.11 -0.15
CA VAL A 43 -3.75 -9.28 1.05
C VAL A 43 -5.23 -9.28 1.40
N LYS A 44 -5.57 -9.64 2.63
CA LYS A 44 -6.95 -9.80 3.11
C LYS A 44 -7.35 -8.67 4.02
N PHE A 45 -8.64 -8.41 4.07
CA PHE A 45 -9.26 -7.62 5.13
C PHE A 45 -9.67 -8.59 6.24
N GLU A 46 -9.40 -8.21 7.49
CA GLU A 46 -9.89 -8.93 8.66
C GLU A 46 -11.39 -8.66 8.82
N ASP A 47 -12.12 -9.58 9.46
CA ASP A 47 -13.59 -9.57 9.52
C ASP A 47 -14.16 -8.33 10.23
N THR A 48 -13.33 -7.59 10.99
CA THR A 48 -13.65 -6.25 11.48
C THR A 48 -13.07 -5.19 10.55
N PRO A 49 -13.89 -4.51 9.73
CA PRO A 49 -13.40 -3.44 8.88
C PRO A 49 -12.95 -2.28 9.77
N ARG A 50 -11.64 -2.06 9.85
CA ARG A 50 -11.12 -0.75 10.27
C ARG A 50 -11.40 0.20 9.11
N THR A 51 -12.17 1.25 9.36
CA THR A 51 -12.25 2.37 8.42
C THR A 51 -10.88 3.01 8.36
N TYR A 52 -10.29 2.93 7.18
CA TYR A 52 -9.06 3.62 6.86
C TYR A 52 -9.46 5.04 6.44
N GLU A 53 -9.79 5.87 7.44
CA GLU A 53 -10.22 7.24 7.18
C GLU A 53 -9.10 8.03 6.51
N LEU A 54 -9.43 8.61 5.36
CA LEU A 54 -8.51 9.47 4.66
C LEU A 54 -8.49 10.83 5.33
N PRO A 55 -7.31 11.35 5.69
CA PRO A 55 -7.22 12.64 6.33
C PRO A 55 -7.75 13.74 5.39
N SER A 56 -8.51 14.67 5.95
CA SER A 56 -8.96 15.87 5.24
C SER A 56 -7.76 16.76 4.89
N ALA A 57 -7.86 17.56 3.82
CA ALA A 57 -6.77 18.45 3.39
C ALA A 57 -6.35 19.48 4.45
N SER A 58 -7.28 19.80 5.36
CA SER A 58 -7.15 20.82 6.40
C SER A 58 -6.33 20.38 7.62
N ASP A 59 -6.18 19.08 7.88
CA ASP A 59 -5.59 18.53 9.11
C ASP A 59 -4.23 17.85 8.88
N PHE A 60 -3.41 18.45 8.02
CA PHE A 60 -2.28 17.81 7.35
C PHE A 60 -1.14 17.33 8.27
N VAL A 61 -1.32 16.19 8.93
CA VAL A 61 -0.21 15.37 9.44
C VAL A 61 -0.56 13.89 9.24
N VAL A 62 -0.34 13.38 8.02
CA VAL A 62 -0.27 11.92 7.83
C VAL A 62 1.12 11.46 8.24
N GLU A 63 1.23 10.76 9.36
CA GLU A 63 2.51 10.28 9.85
C GLU A 63 3.17 9.33 8.82
N PRO A 64 4.36 9.66 8.30
CA PRO A 64 5.05 8.83 7.32
C PRO A 64 5.52 7.51 7.96
N LEU A 65 5.51 6.44 7.17
CA LEU A 65 6.11 5.18 7.57
C LEU A 65 7.63 5.29 7.49
N ASN A 66 8.33 4.72 8.46
CA ASN A 66 9.78 4.57 8.43
C ASN A 66 10.18 3.50 7.40
N THR A 67 10.28 3.89 6.13
CA THR A 67 10.55 2.99 5.01
C THR A 67 11.30 3.70 3.89
N ARG A 68 11.95 2.92 3.03
CA ARG A 68 12.63 3.38 1.80
C ARG A 68 11.94 2.86 0.53
N LEU A 69 10.71 2.38 0.66
CA LEU A 69 9.96 1.80 -0.44
C LEU A 69 9.80 2.80 -1.58
N ARG A 70 10.16 2.36 -2.78
CA ARG A 70 10.00 3.08 -4.02
C ARG A 70 8.97 2.39 -4.91
N ASP A 71 8.95 1.06 -4.87
CA ASP A 71 8.09 0.25 -5.73
C ASP A 71 7.24 -0.66 -4.87
N VAL A 72 5.92 -0.50 -4.97
CA VAL A 72 4.95 -1.29 -4.20
C VAL A 72 3.93 -1.91 -5.16
N ALA A 73 3.71 -3.21 -5.02
CA ALA A 73 2.68 -3.94 -5.72
C ALA A 73 1.81 -4.69 -4.70
N VAL A 74 0.51 -4.40 -4.65
CA VAL A 74 -0.42 -5.04 -3.71
C VAL A 74 -1.65 -5.55 -4.44
N ALA A 75 -1.91 -6.86 -4.33
CA ALA A 75 -3.15 -7.47 -4.79
C ALA A 75 -3.99 -7.93 -3.60
N PHE A 76 -5.15 -7.29 -3.44
CA PHE A 76 -6.12 -7.64 -2.41
C PHE A 76 -6.92 -8.89 -2.82
N GLU A 77 -7.18 -9.79 -1.88
CA GLU A 77 -8.04 -10.95 -2.09
C GLU A 77 -9.47 -10.46 -2.37
N ARG A 78 -10.02 -10.82 -3.53
CA ARG A 78 -11.33 -10.34 -3.98
C ARG A 78 -12.44 -10.99 -3.14
N LYS A 79 -12.96 -10.22 -2.19
CA LYS A 79 -14.30 -10.39 -1.62
C LYS A 79 -15.06 -9.10 -1.92
N CYS A 80 -16.24 -9.22 -2.56
CA CYS A 80 -16.98 -8.08 -3.14
C CYS A 80 -17.25 -6.95 -2.15
N ASP A 81 -17.35 -7.26 -0.85
CA ASP A 81 -17.71 -6.31 0.19
C ASP A 81 -16.56 -5.38 0.63
N PHE A 82 -15.33 -5.59 0.14
CA PHE A 82 -14.14 -4.87 0.61
C PHE A 82 -13.42 -4.05 -0.48
N ALA A 83 -14.10 -3.76 -1.58
CA ALA A 83 -13.56 -2.94 -2.67
C ALA A 83 -13.10 -1.55 -2.18
N GLU A 84 -13.93 -0.90 -1.35
CA GLU A 84 -13.62 0.40 -0.76
C GLU A 84 -12.42 0.35 0.19
N LEU A 85 -12.32 -0.68 1.04
CA LEU A 85 -11.19 -0.83 1.95
C LEU A 85 -9.86 -0.99 1.19
N GLY A 86 -9.87 -1.65 0.03
CA GLY A 86 -8.71 -1.74 -0.85
C GLY A 86 -8.27 -0.39 -1.41
N VAL A 87 -9.24 0.46 -1.75
CA VAL A 87 -8.97 1.83 -2.20
C VAL A 87 -8.37 2.66 -1.07
N GLN A 88 -8.98 2.61 0.12
CA GLN A 88 -8.49 3.35 1.29
C GLN A 88 -7.09 2.87 1.71
N ALA A 89 -6.83 1.57 1.77
CA ALA A 89 -5.51 1.01 2.07
C ALA A 89 -4.46 1.45 1.02
N THR A 90 -4.84 1.46 -0.26
CA THR A 90 -3.97 1.95 -1.35
C THR A 90 -3.66 3.44 -1.17
N ALA A 91 -4.64 4.24 -0.79
CA ALA A 91 -4.45 5.66 -0.52
C ALA A 91 -3.55 5.90 0.71
N HIS A 92 -3.64 5.09 1.77
CA HIS A 92 -2.67 5.16 2.87
C HIS A 92 -1.25 4.85 2.42
N LEU A 93 -1.03 3.88 1.53
CA LEU A 93 0.31 3.63 0.99
C LEU A 93 0.85 4.86 0.24
N LEU A 94 0.03 5.51 -0.59
CA LEU A 94 0.38 6.76 -1.28
C LEU A 94 0.74 7.89 -0.31
N LEU A 95 -0.07 8.08 0.73
CA LEU A 95 0.10 9.20 1.65
C LEU A 95 1.22 8.97 2.67
N ARG A 96 1.47 7.73 3.07
CA ARG A 96 2.42 7.42 4.15
C ARG A 96 3.80 6.97 3.68
N ILE A 97 3.98 6.68 2.39
CA ILE A 97 5.29 6.31 1.82
C ILE A 97 5.79 7.49 0.96
N PRO A 98 6.54 8.44 1.55
CA PRO A 98 6.95 9.66 0.83
C PRO A 98 7.92 9.38 -0.33
N THR A 99 8.64 8.26 -0.30
CA THR A 99 9.62 7.87 -1.33
C THR A 99 9.01 7.07 -2.47
N LEU A 100 7.70 6.82 -2.44
CA LEU A 100 7.02 5.98 -3.41
C LEU A 100 7.12 6.59 -4.80
N ALA A 101 7.59 5.79 -5.76
CA ALA A 101 7.76 6.17 -7.15
C ALA A 101 6.81 5.39 -8.06
N ARG A 102 6.51 4.12 -7.72
CA ARG A 102 5.64 3.25 -8.51
C ARG A 102 4.70 2.48 -7.59
N LEU A 103 3.42 2.48 -7.94
CA LEU A 103 2.39 1.74 -7.21
C LEU A 103 1.55 0.91 -8.17
N ALA A 104 1.53 -0.40 -7.98
CA ALA A 104 0.56 -1.31 -8.57
C ALA A 104 -0.43 -1.74 -7.49
N SER A 105 -1.72 -1.56 -7.73
CA SER A 105 -2.75 -2.03 -6.80
C SER A 105 -3.89 -2.66 -7.58
N SER A 106 -4.40 -3.80 -7.12
CA SER A 106 -5.64 -4.36 -7.67
C SER A 106 -6.85 -3.43 -7.46
N ALA A 107 -6.76 -2.45 -6.54
CA ALA A 107 -7.77 -1.41 -6.38
C ALA A 107 -7.88 -0.48 -7.61
N PHE A 108 -6.82 -0.33 -8.41
CA PHE A 108 -6.87 0.48 -9.64
C PHE A 108 -7.68 -0.16 -10.76
N GLN A 109 -8.07 -1.43 -10.62
CA GLN A 109 -8.96 -2.09 -11.58
C GLN A 109 -10.43 -1.74 -11.34
N LEU A 110 -10.74 -1.03 -10.25
CA LEU A 110 -12.08 -0.61 -9.92
C LEU A 110 -12.35 0.77 -10.55
N HIS A 111 -12.91 0.78 -11.76
CA HIS A 111 -13.29 2.01 -12.48
C HIS A 111 -14.11 3.00 -11.63
N ALA A 112 -14.90 2.49 -10.68
CA ALA A 112 -15.67 3.30 -9.74
C ALA A 112 -14.82 4.27 -8.88
N TYR A 113 -13.50 4.06 -8.80
CA TYR A 113 -12.60 4.86 -7.96
C TYR A 113 -11.48 5.56 -8.74
N GLU A 114 -11.54 5.61 -10.08
CA GLU A 114 -10.57 6.40 -10.87
C GLU A 114 -10.63 7.89 -10.48
N GLY A 115 -11.83 8.47 -10.40
CA GLY A 115 -12.01 9.86 -9.97
C GLY A 115 -11.56 10.12 -8.52
N PHE A 116 -11.58 9.10 -7.67
CA PHE A 116 -11.07 9.21 -6.30
C PHE A 116 -9.55 9.42 -6.28
N PHE A 117 -8.77 8.64 -7.04
CA PHE A 117 -7.32 8.82 -7.09
C PHE A 117 -6.91 10.12 -7.79
N GLU A 118 -7.66 10.55 -8.81
CA GLU A 118 -7.48 11.86 -9.43
C GLU A 118 -7.69 13.00 -8.42
N ALA A 119 -8.78 12.96 -7.64
CA ALA A 119 -9.04 13.92 -6.57
C ALA A 119 -7.93 13.87 -5.50
N LEU A 120 -7.45 12.68 -5.15
CA LEU A 120 -6.34 12.51 -4.21
C LEU A 120 -5.05 13.15 -4.74
N VAL A 121 -4.73 13.01 -6.03
CA VAL A 121 -3.56 13.68 -6.64
C VAL A 121 -3.72 15.20 -6.66
N GLN A 122 -4.93 15.71 -6.93
CA GLN A 122 -5.21 17.14 -6.87
C GLN A 122 -5.04 17.69 -5.44
N GLN A 123 -5.52 16.94 -4.44
CA GLN A 123 -5.40 17.30 -3.03
C GLN A 123 -3.95 17.18 -2.52
N TYR A 124 -3.16 16.25 -3.06
CA TYR A 124 -1.78 16.00 -2.67
C TYR A 124 -0.85 16.03 -3.89
N PRO A 125 -0.43 17.21 -4.37
CA PRO A 125 0.29 17.36 -5.65
C PRO A 125 1.57 16.54 -5.78
N ARG A 126 2.26 16.22 -4.67
CA ARG A 126 3.42 15.32 -4.67
C ARG A 126 3.11 13.93 -5.24
N LEU A 127 1.86 13.49 -5.20
CA LEU A 127 1.45 12.19 -5.74
C LEU A 127 1.45 12.18 -7.28
N ALA A 128 1.49 13.33 -7.94
CA ALA A 128 1.56 13.42 -9.40
C ALA A 128 2.84 12.80 -9.98
N GLN A 129 3.89 12.66 -9.17
CA GLN A 129 5.14 12.01 -9.58
C GLN A 129 5.10 10.47 -9.46
N VAL A 130 4.06 9.91 -8.84
CA VAL A 130 3.92 8.47 -8.65
C VAL A 130 3.33 7.85 -9.91
N VAL A 131 4.02 6.84 -10.43
CA VAL A 131 3.56 6.07 -11.60
C VAL A 131 2.59 4.99 -11.13
N PHE A 132 1.32 5.16 -11.48
CA PHE A 132 0.27 4.16 -11.25
C PHE A 132 0.34 3.06 -12.31
N LEU A 133 0.69 1.84 -11.88
CA LEU A 133 0.78 0.68 -12.75
C LEU A 133 -0.57 -0.04 -12.77
N ARG A 134 -1.21 -0.05 -13.94
CA ARG A 134 -2.43 -0.83 -14.18
C ARG A 134 -2.03 -2.22 -14.65
N HIS A 135 -2.47 -3.27 -13.97
CA HIS A 135 -2.46 -4.59 -14.56
C HIS A 135 -3.45 -4.58 -15.73
N LYS A 136 -2.94 -4.66 -16.97
CA LYS A 136 -3.77 -5.01 -18.11
C LYS A 136 -4.39 -6.39 -17.84
N PRO A 137 -5.69 -6.56 -18.10
CA PRO A 137 -6.39 -7.83 -17.91
C PRO A 137 -5.74 -8.95 -18.72
#